data_AF-A0A9R1XMX7-F1
#
_entry.id   AF-A0A9R1XMX7-F1
#
_cell.length_a   1.000
_cell.length_b   1.000
_cell.length_c   1.000
_cell.angle_alpha   90.00
_cell.angle_beta   90.00
_cell.angle_gamma   90.00
#
_symmetry.space_group_name_H-M   'P 1'
#
loop_
_entity.id
_entity.type
_entity.pdbx_description
1 polymer ?
#
loop_
_entity_poly.entity_id
_entity_poly.type
_entity_poly.pdbx_seq_one_letter_code
_entity_poly.pdbx_strand_id
1 'polypeptide(L)'
;MGCFEEVQVKEIAYALEQSGHRFVWSLRRPPPSFNVLPGDYEDPGVVLPDGFLERTKGTGKVIGWAPQVSLLAHEAVGGFVSHCGWNSMLESLWFGVPTATWPIYGEQQMNAFEMVVELGLAVEIKLDYKNNVFNPGGDVAIVKAKEVESGIRRVIMEDNELREKVKEMSKMSRAAVTEGGFVVFFG
;
A
#
# COMPACT_ATOMS: atom_id res chain seq x y z
N MET A 1 6.93 5.41 6.12
CA MET A 1 7.98 4.72 5.36
C MET A 1 7.66 3.25 5.38
N GLY A 2 7.25 2.74 4.23
CA GLY A 2 6.86 1.34 4.06
C GLY A 2 8.08 0.46 3.85
N CYS A 3 8.70 0.01 4.94
CA CYS A 3 9.69 -1.06 4.93
C CYS A 3 9.32 -2.09 6.01
N PHE A 4 9.74 -3.32 5.80
CA PHE A 4 9.44 -4.44 6.67
C PHE A 4 10.69 -5.30 6.89
N GLU A 5 10.73 -5.98 8.04
CA GLU A 5 11.74 -7.00 8.33
C GLU A 5 11.58 -8.20 7.39
N GLU A 6 12.67 -8.96 7.20
CA GLU A 6 12.76 -10.06 6.25
C GLU A 6 11.63 -11.10 6.39
N VAL A 7 11.24 -11.41 7.63
CA VAL A 7 10.14 -12.34 7.91
C VAL A 7 8.82 -11.89 7.28
N GLN A 8 8.51 -10.59 7.39
CA GLN A 8 7.30 -10.02 6.82
C GLN A 8 7.42 -9.83 5.29
N VAL A 9 8.62 -9.51 4.78
CA VAL A 9 8.92 -9.47 3.33
C VAL A 9 8.62 -10.83 2.70
N LYS A 10 8.99 -11.94 3.35
CA LYS A 10 8.70 -13.30 2.87
C LYS A 10 7.20 -13.59 2.82
N GLU A 11 6.44 -13.20 3.85
CA GLU A 11 4.97 -13.37 3.85
C GLU A 11 4.30 -12.55 2.72
N ILE A 12 4.79 -11.32 2.44
CA ILE A 12 4.32 -10.50 1.31
C ILE A 12 4.65 -11.20 -0.02
N ALA A 13 5.86 -11.73 -0.18
CA ALA A 13 6.26 -12.45 -1.38
C ALA A 13 5.35 -13.68 -1.63
N TYR A 14 5.08 -14.49 -0.60
CA TYR A 14 4.14 -15.61 -0.72
C TYR A 14 2.73 -15.16 -1.09
N ALA A 15 2.24 -14.05 -0.52
CA ALA A 15 0.94 -13.50 -0.85
C ALA A 15 0.84 -13.07 -2.32
N LEU A 16 1.88 -12.40 -2.83
CA LEU A 16 1.94 -11.97 -4.24
C LEU A 16 1.91 -13.18 -5.18
N GLU A 17 2.70 -14.22 -4.91
CA GLU A 17 2.66 -15.47 -5.68
C GLU A 17 1.27 -16.14 -5.64
N GLN A 18 0.69 -16.29 -4.45
CA GLN A 18 -0.61 -16.94 -4.24
C GLN A 18 -1.78 -16.17 -4.87
N SER A 19 -1.69 -14.84 -4.90
CA SER A 19 -2.70 -13.98 -5.51
C SER A 19 -2.84 -14.21 -7.01
N GLY A 20 -1.76 -14.61 -7.70
CA GLY A 20 -1.72 -14.76 -9.16
C GLY A 20 -1.89 -13.45 -9.94
N HIS A 21 -1.98 -12.31 -9.25
CA HIS A 21 -2.18 -11.01 -9.88
C HIS A 21 -0.86 -10.41 -10.38
N ARG A 22 -0.96 -9.52 -11.36
CA ARG A 22 0.19 -8.71 -11.77
C ARG A 22 0.49 -7.68 -10.70
N PHE A 23 1.77 -7.44 -10.42
CA PHE A 23 2.18 -6.50 -9.37
C PHE A 23 3.44 -5.71 -9.73
N VAL A 24 3.55 -4.52 -9.14
CA VAL A 24 4.81 -3.79 -9.00
C VAL A 24 5.01 -3.56 -7.50
N TRP A 25 6.09 -4.08 -6.96
CA TRP A 25 6.39 -3.98 -5.53
C TRP A 25 7.62 -3.10 -5.30
N SER A 26 7.41 -1.95 -4.67
CA SER A 26 8.45 -1.07 -4.13
C SER A 26 9.04 -1.67 -2.85
N LEU A 27 10.06 -2.52 -2.96
CA LEU A 27 10.73 -3.16 -1.83
C LEU A 27 11.88 -2.29 -1.33
N ARG A 28 11.76 -1.82 -0.08
CA ARG A 28 12.72 -0.91 0.55
C ARG A 28 13.45 -1.59 1.71
N ARG A 29 14.76 -1.35 1.80
CA ARG A 29 15.61 -1.85 2.88
C ARG A 29 15.37 -1.05 4.16
N PRO A 30 15.03 -1.69 5.30
CA PRO A 30 14.89 -0.99 6.57
C PRO A 30 16.14 -0.16 6.90
N PRO A 31 15.97 1.05 7.46
CA PRO A 31 17.09 1.91 7.77
C PRO A 31 17.84 1.39 9.01
N PRO A 32 19.15 1.68 9.14
CA PRO A 32 19.93 1.27 10.30
C PRO A 32 19.53 2.01 11.60
N SER A 33 18.80 3.13 11.48
CA SER A 33 18.25 3.89 12.61
C SER A 33 17.05 4.73 12.17
N PHE A 34 16.23 5.17 13.13
CA PHE A 34 15.00 5.93 12.86
C PHE A 34 15.21 7.28 12.16
N ASN A 35 16.42 7.85 12.24
CA ASN A 35 16.72 9.15 11.61
C ASN A 35 17.15 9.01 10.14
N VAL A 36 17.21 7.79 9.63
CA VAL A 36 17.62 7.50 8.25
C VAL A 36 16.42 6.98 7.47
N LEU A 37 16.29 7.42 6.23
CA LEU A 37 15.27 6.94 5.31
C LEU A 37 15.62 5.51 4.82
N PRO A 38 14.65 4.61 4.62
CA PRO A 38 14.88 3.32 3.97
C PRO A 38 15.58 3.48 2.64
N GLY A 39 16.53 2.59 2.39
CA GLY A 39 17.28 2.54 1.13
C GLY A 39 16.66 1.59 0.12
N ASP A 40 17.31 1.49 -1.03
CA ASP A 40 17.09 0.41 -1.98
C ASP A 40 18.00 -0.78 -1.66
N TYR A 41 17.57 -1.97 -2.07
CA TYR A 41 18.43 -3.15 -2.13
C TYR A 41 19.24 -3.12 -3.42
N GLU A 42 20.54 -3.44 -3.35
CA GLU A 42 21.36 -3.68 -4.55
C GLU A 42 20.88 -4.95 -5.27
N ASP A 43 20.60 -6.00 -4.50
CA ASP A 43 19.94 -7.22 -4.95
C ASP A 43 18.76 -7.53 -4.01
N PRO A 44 17.49 -7.41 -4.46
CA PRO A 44 16.34 -7.75 -3.64
C PRO A 44 16.23 -9.26 -3.36
N GLY A 45 16.91 -10.12 -4.14
CA GLY A 45 16.92 -11.57 -3.96
C GLY A 45 17.41 -12.02 -2.59
N VAL A 46 18.25 -11.21 -1.92
CA VAL A 46 18.83 -11.54 -0.61
C VAL A 46 17.82 -11.60 0.53
N VAL A 47 16.63 -11.02 0.37
CA VAL A 47 15.55 -11.02 1.38
C VAL A 47 14.27 -11.72 0.90
N LEU A 48 14.23 -12.17 -0.34
CA LEU A 48 13.08 -12.83 -0.95
C LEU A 48 13.17 -14.35 -0.82
N PRO A 49 12.04 -15.08 -0.88
CA PRO A 49 12.07 -16.54 -0.97
C PRO A 49 12.86 -17.02 -2.20
N ASP A 50 13.59 -18.11 -2.07
CA ASP A 50 14.39 -18.69 -3.15
C ASP A 50 13.56 -18.89 -4.42
N GLY A 51 14.07 -18.37 -5.54
CA GLY A 51 13.42 -18.46 -6.85
C GLY A 51 12.19 -17.58 -7.06
N PHE A 52 11.80 -16.72 -6.10
CA PHE A 52 10.63 -15.82 -6.23
C PHE A 52 10.70 -14.95 -7.49
N LEU A 53 11.85 -14.33 -7.76
CA LEU A 53 12.03 -13.45 -8.92
C LEU A 53 11.84 -14.22 -10.25
N GLU A 54 12.32 -15.46 -10.32
CA GLU A 54 12.15 -16.31 -11.52
C GLU A 54 10.70 -16.78 -11.68
N ARG A 55 10.05 -17.21 -10.58
CA ARG A 55 8.64 -17.62 -10.61
C ARG A 55 7.70 -16.48 -11.01
N THR A 56 8.06 -15.23 -10.67
CA THR A 56 7.21 -14.06 -10.91
C THR A 56 7.64 -13.21 -12.12
N LYS A 57 8.68 -13.59 -12.86
CA LYS A 57 9.25 -12.81 -13.98
C LYS A 57 8.25 -12.36 -15.04
N GLY A 58 7.17 -13.13 -15.27
CA GLY A 58 6.13 -12.82 -16.26
C GLY A 58 4.91 -12.07 -15.70
N THR A 59 4.78 -11.96 -14.38
CA THR A 59 3.59 -11.42 -13.71
C THR A 59 3.92 -10.23 -12.81
N GLY A 60 5.12 -10.14 -12.26
CA GLY A 60 5.49 -9.14 -11.28
C GLY A 60 6.85 -8.50 -11.52
N LYS A 61 7.03 -7.32 -10.91
CA LYS A 61 8.31 -6.62 -10.87
C LYS A 61 8.60 -6.13 -9.46
N VAL A 62 9.75 -6.50 -8.92
CA VAL A 62 10.28 -5.91 -7.68
C VAL A 62 11.22 -4.78 -8.07
N ILE A 63 11.00 -3.61 -7.47
CA ILE A 63 11.82 -2.41 -7.68
C ILE A 63 12.18 -1.80 -6.33
N GLY A 64 13.19 -0.93 -6.34
CA GLY A 64 13.51 -0.07 -5.20
C GLY A 64 12.47 1.03 -5.04
N TRP A 65 12.86 2.29 -5.23
CA TRP A 65 11.91 3.40 -5.24
C TRP A 65 10.93 3.29 -6.41
N ALA A 66 9.64 3.51 -6.13
CA ALA A 66 8.61 3.58 -7.16
C ALA A 66 8.21 5.04 -7.46
N PRO A 67 8.05 5.42 -8.75
CA PRO A 67 7.40 6.67 -9.12
C PRO A 67 5.88 6.56 -8.87
N GLN A 68 5.47 6.62 -7.61
CA GLN A 68 4.13 6.28 -7.14
C GLN A 68 3.02 7.00 -7.90
N VAL A 69 3.14 8.32 -8.06
CA VAL A 69 2.18 9.14 -8.83
C VAL A 69 2.02 8.62 -10.26
N SER A 70 3.14 8.29 -10.95
CA SER A 70 3.09 7.77 -12.31
C SER A 70 2.50 6.37 -12.39
N LEU A 71 2.72 5.53 -11.37
CA LEU A 71 2.08 4.21 -11.29
C LEU A 71 0.57 4.35 -11.05
N LEU A 72 0.15 5.17 -10.08
CA LEU A 72 -1.26 5.38 -9.77
C LEU A 72 -2.03 6.03 -10.93
N ALA A 73 -1.37 6.87 -11.73
CA ALA A 73 -1.95 7.45 -12.94
C ALA A 73 -2.14 6.45 -14.09
N HIS A 74 -1.52 5.27 -14.02
CA HIS A 74 -1.51 4.31 -15.12
C HIS A 74 -2.77 3.43 -15.10
N GLU A 75 -3.51 3.36 -16.22
CA GLU A 75 -4.80 2.67 -16.33
C GLU A 75 -4.78 1.18 -15.96
N ALA A 76 -3.63 0.51 -16.15
CA ALA A 76 -3.46 -0.88 -15.77
C ALA A 76 -3.38 -1.12 -14.25
N VAL A 77 -3.23 -0.08 -13.42
CA VAL A 77 -3.19 -0.21 -11.96
C VAL A 77 -4.61 -0.33 -11.42
N GLY A 78 -4.97 -1.56 -11.06
CA GLY A 78 -6.31 -1.88 -10.56
C GLY A 78 -6.51 -1.70 -9.06
N GLY A 79 -5.43 -1.55 -8.28
CA GLY A 79 -5.50 -1.40 -6.83
C GLY A 79 -4.13 -1.09 -6.22
N PHE A 80 -4.15 -0.56 -5.00
CA PHE A 80 -2.95 -0.10 -4.31
C PHE A 80 -2.89 -0.65 -2.87
N VAL A 81 -1.84 -1.41 -2.53
CA VAL A 81 -1.57 -1.78 -1.13
C VAL A 81 -0.77 -0.66 -0.50
N SER A 82 -1.32 -0.02 0.54
CA SER A 82 -0.75 1.20 1.11
C SER A 82 -0.61 1.12 2.62
N HIS A 83 0.41 1.79 3.12
CA HIS A 83 0.59 2.05 4.55
C HIS A 83 -0.30 3.18 5.08
N CYS A 84 -1.17 3.76 4.24
CA CYS A 84 -2.16 4.75 4.64
C CYS A 84 -1.60 6.09 5.14
N GLY A 85 -0.37 6.45 4.73
CA GLY A 85 0.09 7.82 4.89
C GLY A 85 -0.80 8.78 4.08
N TRP A 86 -1.12 9.95 4.64
CA TRP A 86 -2.16 10.82 4.07
C TRP A 86 -1.91 11.21 2.60
N ASN A 87 -0.65 11.54 2.25
CA ASN A 87 -0.29 11.83 0.86
C ASN A 87 -0.57 10.67 -0.09
N SER A 88 -0.24 9.44 0.32
CA SER A 88 -0.50 8.25 -0.50
C SER A 88 -2.00 7.99 -0.64
N MET A 89 -2.80 8.32 0.38
CA MET A 89 -4.25 8.23 0.27
C MET A 89 -4.83 9.26 -0.70
N LEU A 90 -4.39 10.51 -0.61
CA LEU A 90 -4.80 11.57 -1.52
C LEU A 90 -4.41 11.26 -2.97
N GLU A 91 -3.21 10.76 -3.23
CA GLU A 91 -2.79 10.35 -4.56
C GLU A 91 -3.66 9.21 -5.10
N SER A 92 -3.96 8.20 -4.28
CA SER A 92 -4.83 7.08 -4.69
C SER A 92 -6.24 7.57 -5.05
N LEU A 93 -6.83 8.43 -4.22
CA LEU A 93 -8.13 9.03 -4.49
C LEU A 93 -8.10 9.93 -5.72
N TRP A 94 -7.04 10.73 -5.87
CA TRP A 94 -6.87 11.60 -7.04
C TRP A 94 -6.93 10.81 -8.35
N PHE A 95 -6.29 9.64 -8.41
CA PHE A 95 -6.30 8.78 -9.60
C PHE A 95 -7.45 7.75 -9.63
N GLY A 96 -8.29 7.70 -8.59
CA GLY A 96 -9.42 6.78 -8.54
C GLY A 96 -9.01 5.31 -8.39
N VAL A 97 -7.88 5.06 -7.72
CA VAL A 97 -7.36 3.72 -7.45
C VAL A 97 -7.83 3.26 -6.07
N PRO A 98 -8.53 2.12 -5.94
CA PRO A 98 -8.94 1.61 -4.63
C PRO A 98 -7.73 1.10 -3.84
N THR A 99 -7.80 1.23 -2.51
CA THR A 99 -6.68 0.90 -1.61
C THR A 99 -6.97 -0.32 -0.73
N ALA A 100 -5.97 -1.18 -0.54
CA ALA A 100 -5.93 -2.17 0.53
C ALA A 100 -5.05 -1.63 1.67
N THR A 101 -5.61 -1.45 2.86
CA THR A 101 -5.00 -0.71 3.96
C THR A 101 -4.14 -1.59 4.86
N TRP A 102 -2.90 -1.17 5.05
CA TRP A 102 -1.94 -1.81 5.95
C TRP A 102 -1.12 -0.75 6.71
N PRO A 103 -1.75 0.00 7.63
CA PRO A 103 -1.07 1.01 8.44
C PRO A 103 0.12 0.43 9.20
N ILE A 104 1.23 1.17 9.27
CA ILE A 104 2.47 0.72 9.91
C ILE A 104 2.75 1.52 11.19
N TYR A 105 2.53 2.85 11.18
CA TYR A 105 2.82 3.71 12.33
C TYR A 105 2.12 5.08 12.26
N GLY A 106 2.17 5.85 13.35
CA GLY A 106 1.73 7.25 13.36
C GLY A 106 0.23 7.40 13.22
N GLU A 107 -0.21 8.33 12.38
CA GLU A 107 -1.61 8.62 12.08
C GLU A 107 -2.24 7.63 11.09
N GLN A 108 -1.44 6.74 10.50
CA GLN A 108 -1.86 5.83 9.44
C GLN A 108 -3.02 4.93 9.86
N GLN A 109 -3.05 4.48 11.12
CA GLN A 109 -4.16 3.68 11.64
C GLN A 109 -5.48 4.44 11.60
N MET A 110 -5.48 5.74 11.93
CA MET A 110 -6.68 6.58 11.87
C MET A 110 -7.12 6.78 10.42
N ASN A 111 -6.18 7.09 9.51
CA ASN A 111 -6.48 7.21 8.08
C ASN A 111 -7.05 5.89 7.52
N ALA A 112 -6.48 4.74 7.89
CA ALA A 112 -6.95 3.44 7.44
C ALA A 112 -8.37 3.15 7.96
N PHE A 113 -8.65 3.47 9.22
CA PHE A 113 -9.97 3.34 9.82
C PHE A 113 -11.01 4.21 9.12
N GLU A 114 -10.73 5.50 8.92
CA GLU A 114 -11.62 6.43 8.21
C GLU A 114 -11.91 5.94 6.79
N MET A 115 -10.87 5.55 6.04
CA MET A 115 -11.00 5.07 4.66
C MET A 115 -11.82 3.78 4.53
N VAL A 116 -11.67 2.83 5.47
CA VAL A 116 -12.36 1.53 5.41
C VAL A 116 -13.75 1.60 6.05
N VAL A 117 -13.84 2.12 7.27
CA VAL A 117 -15.04 2.02 8.12
C VAL A 117 -15.99 3.18 7.91
N GLU A 118 -15.48 4.41 7.82
CA GLU A 118 -16.35 5.60 7.75
C GLU A 118 -16.75 5.92 6.32
N LEU A 119 -15.78 5.90 5.40
CA LEU A 119 -15.99 6.32 4.01
C LEU A 119 -16.29 5.14 3.07
N GLY A 120 -15.87 3.93 3.42
CA GLY A 120 -16.01 2.74 2.55
C GLY A 120 -15.30 2.90 1.20
N LEU A 121 -14.12 3.53 1.21
CA LEU A 121 -13.28 3.83 0.05
C LEU A 121 -12.02 2.95 -0.02
N ALA A 122 -11.89 1.98 0.87
CA ALA A 122 -10.79 1.03 0.90
C ALA A 122 -11.20 -0.32 1.52
N VAL A 123 -10.37 -1.35 1.33
CA VAL A 123 -10.49 -2.64 2.03
C VAL A 123 -9.37 -2.80 3.03
N GLU A 124 -9.59 -3.55 4.11
CA GLU A 124 -8.55 -3.82 5.09
C GLU A 124 -7.67 -5.02 4.71
N ILE A 125 -6.35 -4.86 4.93
CA ILE A 125 -5.45 -5.99 5.21
C ILE A 125 -5.28 -6.12 6.72
N LYS A 126 -4.94 -5.03 7.42
CA LYS A 126 -4.75 -5.06 8.88
C LYS A 126 -4.93 -3.69 9.54
N LEU A 127 -6.09 -3.40 10.12
CA LEU A 127 -6.35 -2.10 10.78
C LEU A 127 -5.73 -1.96 12.17
N ASP A 128 -5.58 -3.06 12.90
CA ASP A 128 -5.05 -3.11 14.26
C ASP A 128 -3.55 -3.43 14.30
N TYR A 129 -2.82 -3.17 13.20
CA TYR A 129 -1.40 -3.45 13.11
C TYR A 129 -0.61 -2.62 14.14
N LYS A 130 -0.01 -3.33 15.11
CA LYS A 130 0.83 -2.77 16.15
C LYS A 130 2.29 -2.99 15.79
N ASN A 131 2.91 -1.98 15.21
CA ASN A 131 4.36 -1.90 15.20
C ASN A 131 4.79 -1.01 16.37
N ASN A 132 5.52 -1.57 17.33
CA ASN A 132 6.01 -0.78 18.44
C ASN A 132 7.25 -0.02 17.98
N VAL A 133 7.06 1.10 17.29
CA VAL A 133 8.16 1.93 16.76
C VAL A 133 9.08 2.42 17.90
N PHE A 134 8.59 2.46 19.14
CA PHE A 134 9.38 2.81 20.33
C PHE A 134 10.09 1.61 20.98
N ASN A 135 9.84 0.39 20.50
CA ASN A 135 10.56 -0.82 20.92
C ASN A 135 10.95 -1.66 19.68
N PRO A 136 12.03 -1.28 18.97
CA PRO A 136 12.52 -1.99 17.77
C PRO A 136 12.99 -3.44 17.98
N GLY A 137 12.80 -4.02 19.18
CA GLY A 137 13.03 -5.45 19.48
C GLY A 137 11.82 -6.15 20.11
N GLY A 138 10.65 -5.50 20.17
CA GLY A 138 9.41 -6.14 20.61
C GLY A 138 8.80 -7.03 19.53
N ASP A 139 7.91 -7.94 19.93
CA ASP A 139 7.18 -8.79 18.98
C ASP A 139 6.35 -7.93 18.03
N VAL A 140 6.81 -7.78 16.79
CA VAL A 140 6.02 -7.20 15.70
C VAL A 140 5.07 -8.28 15.21
N ALA A 141 3.76 -7.99 15.25
CA ALA A 141 2.76 -8.92 14.75
C ALA A 141 2.98 -9.16 13.25
N ILE A 142 3.34 -10.38 12.87
CA ILE A 142 3.51 -10.77 11.46
C ILE A 142 2.13 -10.98 10.83
N VAL A 143 1.83 -10.22 9.79
CA VAL A 143 0.65 -10.41 8.93
C VAL A 143 0.95 -11.55 7.98
N LYS A 144 0.10 -12.58 8.00
CA LYS A 144 0.31 -13.81 7.24
C LYS A 144 -0.01 -13.61 5.76
N ALA A 145 0.67 -14.37 4.90
CA ALA A 145 0.51 -14.31 3.45
C ALA A 145 -0.96 -14.40 3.02
N LYS A 146 -1.74 -15.27 3.67
CA LYS A 146 -3.19 -15.41 3.42
C LYS A 146 -3.99 -14.13 3.67
N GLU A 147 -3.64 -13.35 4.69
CA GLU A 147 -4.33 -12.10 5.02
C GLU A 147 -3.99 -11.00 4.01
N VAL A 148 -2.71 -10.89 3.64
CA VAL A 148 -2.24 -9.99 2.57
C VAL A 148 -2.89 -10.35 1.23
N GLU A 149 -2.90 -11.64 0.88
CA GLU A 149 -3.47 -12.16 -0.36
C GLU A 149 -4.97 -11.90 -0.46
N SER A 150 -5.70 -12.10 0.64
CA SER A 150 -7.12 -11.74 0.74
C SER A 150 -7.34 -10.25 0.45
N GLY A 151 -6.55 -9.36 1.04
CA GLY A 151 -6.64 -7.92 0.76
C GLY A 151 -6.32 -7.56 -0.70
N ILE A 152 -5.31 -8.20 -1.30
CA ILE A 152 -4.99 -8.04 -2.73
C ILE A 152 -6.15 -8.48 -3.62
N ARG A 153 -6.77 -9.64 -3.35
CA ARG A 153 -7.93 -10.11 -4.12
C ARG A 153 -9.11 -9.17 -3.98
N ARG A 154 -9.45 -8.77 -2.75
CA ARG A 154 -10.58 -7.88 -2.46
C ARG A 154 -10.46 -6.55 -3.21
N VAL A 155 -9.27 -5.92 -3.18
CA VAL A 155 -9.06 -4.62 -3.84
C VAL A 155 -9.05 -4.72 -5.37
N ILE A 156 -8.68 -5.88 -5.94
CA ILE A 156 -8.62 -6.07 -7.40
C ILE A 156 -9.93 -6.61 -7.97
N MET A 157 -10.54 -7.64 -7.37
CA MET A 157 -11.57 -8.45 -8.02
C MET A 157 -12.99 -8.26 -7.47
N GLU A 158 -13.16 -7.90 -6.21
CA GLU A 158 -14.39 -8.29 -5.50
C GLU A 158 -15.44 -7.17 -5.37
N ASP A 159 -15.06 -5.90 -5.56
CA ASP A 159 -15.96 -4.81 -5.19
C ASP A 159 -16.10 -3.74 -6.28
N ASN A 160 -17.12 -3.92 -7.12
CA ASN A 160 -17.49 -2.94 -8.13
C ASN A 160 -18.05 -1.66 -7.47
N GLU A 161 -18.71 -1.76 -6.32
CA GLU A 161 -19.24 -0.60 -5.61
C GLU A 161 -18.12 0.27 -5.03
N LEU A 162 -17.09 -0.34 -4.43
CA LEU A 162 -15.88 0.34 -3.99
C LEU A 162 -15.22 1.09 -5.14
N ARG A 163 -15.07 0.44 -6.30
CA ARG A 163 -14.47 1.09 -7.48
C ARG A 163 -15.27 2.29 -7.93
N GLU A 164 -16.59 2.20 -7.96
CA GLU A 164 -17.44 3.33 -8.35
C GLU A 164 -17.39 4.46 -7.31
N LYS A 165 -17.43 4.16 -6.01
CA LYS A 165 -17.25 5.16 -4.93
C LYS A 165 -15.90 5.87 -5.02
N VAL A 166 -14.82 5.13 -5.24
CA VAL A 166 -13.47 5.69 -5.38
C VAL A 166 -13.36 6.56 -6.64
N LYS A 167 -13.97 6.15 -7.76
CA LYS A 167 -14.05 6.99 -8.98
C LYS A 167 -14.88 8.26 -8.78
N GLU A 168 -15.97 8.19 -8.02
CA GLU A 168 -16.78 9.35 -7.67
C GLU A 168 -15.98 10.32 -6.81
N MET A 169 -15.34 9.81 -5.74
CA MET A 169 -14.46 10.61 -4.89
C MET A 169 -13.32 11.26 -5.70
N SER A 170 -12.75 10.53 -6.65
CA SER A 170 -11.74 11.03 -7.58
C SER A 170 -12.22 12.20 -8.45
N LYS A 171 -13.49 12.17 -8.88
CA LYS A 171 -14.09 13.31 -9.61
C LYS A 171 -14.28 14.51 -8.67
N MET A 172 -14.76 14.27 -7.46
CA MET A 172 -14.95 15.32 -6.45
C MET A 172 -13.62 15.97 -6.05
N SER A 173 -12.57 15.17 -5.83
CA SER A 173 -11.25 15.67 -5.45
C SER A 173 -10.64 16.56 -6.53
N ARG A 174 -10.84 16.21 -7.81
CA ARG A 174 -10.40 17.05 -8.94
C ARG A 174 -11.22 18.34 -9.04
N ALA A 175 -12.54 18.27 -8.87
CA ALA A 175 -13.41 19.44 -8.93
C ALA A 175 -13.14 20.45 -7.79
N ALA A 176 -12.72 19.96 -6.61
CA ALA A 176 -12.42 20.81 -5.46
C ALA A 176 -11.26 21.79 -5.69
N VAL A 177 -10.34 21.48 -6.62
CA VAL A 177 -9.15 22.30 -6.92
C VAL A 177 -9.24 23.06 -8.24
N THR A 178 -10.39 23.02 -8.94
CA THR A 178 -10.64 23.83 -10.15
C THR A 178 -11.15 25.23 -9.81
N GLU A 179 -11.08 26.15 -10.77
CA GLU A 179 -11.65 27.49 -10.64
C GLU A 179 -13.15 27.42 -10.28
N GLY A 180 -13.55 28.08 -9.18
CA GLY A 180 -14.90 27.99 -8.62
C GLY A 180 -15.10 26.87 -7.58
N GLY A 181 -14.09 26.02 -7.35
CA GLY A 181 -14.01 25.14 -6.19
C GLY A 181 -13.78 25.95 -4.91
N PHE A 182 -14.51 25.65 -3.85
CA PHE A 182 -14.38 26.36 -2.58
C PHE A 182 -13.34 25.67 -1.69
N VAL A 183 -12.18 26.31 -1.50
CA VAL A 183 -11.18 25.91 -0.51
C VAL A 183 -11.05 27.05 0.50
N VAL A 184 -11.47 26.82 1.74
CA VAL A 184 -11.20 27.75 2.84
C VAL A 184 -9.91 27.29 3.52
N PHE A 185 -8.90 28.15 3.53
CA PHE A 185 -7.58 27.86 4.11
C PHE A 185 -7.43 28.54 5.47
N PHE A 186 -7.24 27.75 6.52
CA PHE A 186 -6.66 28.16 7.80
C PHE A 186 -5.66 27.07 8.21
N GLY A 187 -4.40 27.47 8.43
CA GLY A 187 -3.26 26.59 8.67
C GLY A 187 -3.07 26.15 10.11
#